data_AF-A0A524P752-F1
#
_entry.id   AF-A0A524P752-F1
#
_cell.length_a   1.000
_cell.length_b   1.000
_cell.length_c   1.000
_cell.angle_alpha   90.00
_cell.angle_beta   90.00
_cell.angle_gamma   90.00
#
_symmetry.space_group_name_H-M   'P 1'
#
loop_
_entity.id
_entity.type
_entity.pdbx_description
1 polymer ?
#
loop_
_entity_poly.entity_id
_entity_poly.type
_entity_poly.pdbx_seq_one_letter_code
_entity_poly.pdbx_strand_id
1 'polypeptide(L)'
;MTDRSFDTPHPKRLWTGSGEAIFSVLPNTILTNFYSDRSENALLWNLIYARAQPTLSLKALLALKPLWGSADLGDDQDDHLVPYYWGYHRDGSRLQWLDDTLADVDGAGPRTEVDLFLLGERRLIAVESKHTSGFGRCARYAAQRCPEIHPANTDDPHCRYWEPGPALFTNLLQVGSRPTSESEVVPCNVHYQLARTLLVGSELARRLGRQFALWVFLPRKGWRALEPAWLDFVARVDDDLAWRWMRAIAWEQIRSLPAR
;
A
#
# COMPACT_ATOMS: atom_id res chain seq x y z
N MET A 1 -0.50 -17.53 -35.91
CA MET A 1 -0.47 -16.34 -36.78
C MET A 1 -0.25 -15.12 -35.90
N THR A 2 0.96 -14.57 -36.01
CA THR A 2 1.45 -13.26 -35.56
C THR A 2 1.17 -12.85 -34.12
N ASP A 3 2.04 -13.35 -33.25
CA ASP A 3 2.79 -12.59 -32.25
C ASP A 3 2.98 -11.12 -32.68
N ARG A 4 2.43 -10.18 -31.92
CA ARG A 4 2.71 -8.75 -32.07
C ARG A 4 3.68 -8.38 -30.96
N SER A 5 4.96 -8.46 -31.29
CA SER A 5 6.04 -7.82 -30.55
C SER A 5 5.70 -6.34 -30.34
N PHE A 6 5.60 -5.93 -29.08
CA PHE A 6 5.55 -4.52 -28.69
C PHE A 6 6.94 -3.91 -28.83
N ASP A 7 7.42 -3.80 -30.06
CA ASP A 7 8.66 -3.10 -30.40
C ASP A 7 8.31 -1.66 -30.78
N THR A 8 7.87 -0.90 -29.78
CA THR A 8 7.83 0.56 -29.88
C THR A 8 8.91 1.09 -28.96
N PRO A 9 9.96 1.76 -29.47
CA PRO A 9 11.00 2.33 -28.62
C PRO A 9 10.38 3.48 -27.82
N HIS A 10 9.97 3.18 -26.59
CA HIS A 10 9.51 4.20 -25.67
C HIS A 10 10.66 5.15 -25.38
N PRO A 11 10.44 6.48 -25.43
CA PRO A 11 11.49 7.44 -25.10
C PRO A 11 12.03 7.10 -23.70
N LYS A 12 13.35 6.86 -23.62
CA LYS A 12 14.08 6.58 -22.37
C LYS A 12 13.90 7.76 -21.41
N ARG A 13 12.80 7.78 -20.66
CA ARG A 13 12.73 8.59 -19.45
C ARG A 13 13.66 7.93 -18.45
N LEU A 14 14.77 8.61 -18.19
CA LEU A 14 15.74 8.21 -17.20
C LEU A 14 15.15 8.50 -15.83
N TRP A 15 14.50 7.51 -15.22
CA TRP A 15 14.30 7.51 -13.77
C TRP A 15 15.67 7.37 -13.10
N THR A 16 15.85 8.02 -11.95
CA THR A 16 17.09 7.91 -11.18
C THR A 16 17.32 6.44 -10.84
N GLY A 17 18.52 5.90 -11.07
CA GLY A 17 18.76 4.47 -10.81
C GLY A 17 18.04 3.52 -11.76
N SER A 18 17.70 3.92 -13.00
CA SER A 18 17.12 3.02 -14.01
C SER A 18 17.99 1.79 -14.37
N GLY A 19 19.27 1.76 -13.95
CA GLY A 19 20.15 0.60 -14.03
C GLY A 19 20.07 -0.35 -12.84
N GLU A 20 19.22 -0.08 -11.84
CA GLU A 20 19.07 -0.92 -10.66
C GLU A 20 18.40 -2.27 -10.99
N ALA A 21 18.84 -3.33 -10.33
CA ALA A 21 18.43 -4.70 -10.65
C ALA A 21 16.93 -4.94 -10.43
N ILE A 22 16.27 -4.18 -9.56
CA ILE A 22 14.82 -4.20 -9.36
C ILE A 22 14.02 -4.11 -10.67
N PHE A 23 14.45 -3.29 -11.63
CA PHE A 23 13.70 -3.10 -12.88
C PHE A 23 13.71 -4.34 -13.79
N SER A 24 14.56 -5.33 -13.51
CA SER A 24 14.58 -6.61 -14.23
C SER A 24 13.58 -7.64 -13.67
N VAL A 25 13.07 -7.43 -12.46
CA VAL A 25 12.20 -8.39 -11.75
C VAL A 25 10.79 -7.87 -11.49
N LEU A 26 10.55 -6.57 -11.68
CA LEU A 26 9.23 -5.99 -11.46
C LEU A 26 8.18 -6.56 -12.43
N PRO A 27 6.93 -6.75 -11.98
CA PRO A 27 5.83 -7.14 -12.87
C PRO A 27 5.67 -6.17 -14.04
N ASN A 28 5.30 -6.69 -15.22
CA ASN A 28 5.07 -5.88 -16.42
C ASN A 28 4.03 -4.77 -16.22
N THR A 29 3.03 -4.98 -15.35
CA THR A 29 2.03 -3.97 -15.00
C THR A 29 2.66 -2.75 -14.32
N ILE A 30 3.59 -2.98 -13.39
CA ILE A 30 4.37 -1.93 -12.73
C ILE A 30 5.23 -1.20 -13.75
N LEU A 31 6.02 -1.95 -14.53
CA LEU A 31 6.93 -1.38 -15.53
C LEU A 31 6.18 -0.53 -16.56
N THR A 32 5.03 -1.00 -17.03
CA THR A 32 4.19 -0.24 -17.97
C THR A 32 3.70 1.07 -17.36
N ASN A 33 3.35 1.07 -16.07
CA ASN A 33 2.91 2.27 -15.36
C ASN A 33 4.02 3.34 -15.31
N PHE A 34 5.28 2.95 -15.10
CA PHE A 34 6.41 3.89 -15.08
C PHE A 34 6.50 4.77 -16.33
N TYR A 35 6.12 4.25 -17.50
CA TYR A 35 6.18 4.99 -18.76
C TYR A 35 5.13 6.09 -18.91
N SER A 36 4.13 6.15 -18.02
CA SER A 36 3.10 7.19 -18.04
C SER A 36 3.59 8.54 -17.49
N ASP A 37 3.19 9.64 -18.13
CA ASP A 37 3.44 11.03 -17.69
C ASP A 37 2.92 11.35 -16.29
N ARG A 38 1.94 10.58 -15.81
CA ARG A 38 1.31 10.77 -14.51
C ARG A 38 1.50 9.55 -13.61
N SER A 39 2.58 8.79 -13.83
CA SER A 39 2.87 7.56 -13.09
C SER A 39 3.07 7.82 -11.60
N GLU A 40 2.16 7.28 -10.78
CA GLU A 40 2.31 7.21 -9.32
C GLU A 40 3.58 6.43 -8.94
N ASN A 41 3.89 5.38 -9.69
CA ASN A 41 5.07 4.54 -9.45
C ASN A 41 6.38 5.28 -9.70
N ALA A 42 6.50 6.00 -10.82
CA ALA A 42 7.68 6.80 -11.10
C ALA A 42 7.84 7.95 -10.09
N LEU A 43 6.72 8.55 -9.65
CA LEU A 43 6.74 9.62 -8.66
C LEU A 43 7.22 9.09 -7.29
N LEU A 44 6.70 7.97 -6.83
CA LEU A 44 7.12 7.33 -5.58
C LEU A 44 8.59 6.91 -5.61
N TRP A 45 9.01 6.25 -6.70
CA TRP A 45 10.40 5.84 -6.89
C TRP A 45 11.35 7.04 -6.79
N ASN A 46 11.14 8.07 -7.62
CA ASN A 46 12.00 9.26 -7.60
C ASN A 46 11.92 10.05 -6.29
N LEU A 47 10.79 9.95 -5.57
CA LEU A 47 10.63 10.56 -4.26
C LEU A 47 11.51 9.88 -3.21
N ILE A 48 11.53 8.55 -3.14
CA ILE A 48 12.17 7.82 -2.04
C ILE A 48 13.59 7.39 -2.40
N TYR A 49 13.83 6.94 -3.63
CA TYR A 49 15.08 6.30 -4.04
C TYR A 49 16.31 7.13 -3.70
N ALA A 50 16.33 8.43 -4.04
CA ALA A 50 17.49 9.30 -3.77
C ALA A 50 17.68 9.64 -2.28
N ARG A 51 16.71 9.36 -1.41
CA ARG A 51 16.73 9.72 0.02
C ARG A 51 16.99 8.53 0.93
N ALA A 52 16.67 7.33 0.44
CA ALA A 52 16.75 6.09 1.18
C ALA A 52 17.99 5.25 0.82
N GLN A 53 19.13 5.90 0.53
CA GLN A 53 20.39 5.22 0.22
C GLN A 53 21.31 5.14 1.44
N PRO A 54 21.62 3.93 1.98
CA PRO A 54 20.92 2.65 1.79
C PRO A 54 19.63 2.53 2.63
N THR A 55 19.42 3.45 3.57
CA THR A 55 18.30 3.45 4.51
C THR A 55 17.77 4.86 4.73
N LEU A 56 16.51 4.95 5.17
CA LEU A 56 15.88 6.18 5.60
C LEU A 56 15.76 6.20 7.13
N SER A 57 16.15 7.31 7.75
CA SER A 57 15.97 7.51 9.19
C SER A 57 14.48 7.65 9.51
N LEU A 58 13.95 6.77 10.35
CA LEU A 58 12.59 6.91 10.86
C LEU A 58 12.43 8.21 11.64
N LYS A 59 13.43 8.58 12.46
CA LYS A 59 13.40 9.84 13.21
C LYS A 59 13.26 11.05 12.28
N ALA A 60 13.97 11.06 11.16
CA ALA A 60 13.85 12.11 10.15
C ALA A 60 12.46 12.15 9.51
N LEU A 61 11.85 11.00 9.26
CA LEU A 61 10.46 10.91 8.77
C LEU A 61 9.44 11.38 9.80
N LEU A 62 9.60 11.00 11.07
CA LEU A 62 8.69 11.38 12.15
C LEU A 62 8.73 12.88 12.43
N ALA A 63 9.88 13.52 12.20
CA ALA A 63 10.07 14.98 12.32
C ALA A 63 9.34 15.78 11.22
N LEU A 64 8.86 15.14 10.16
CA LEU A 64 8.02 15.81 9.17
C LEU A 64 6.65 16.14 9.79
N LYS A 65 6.12 17.34 9.53
CA LYS A 65 4.78 17.74 10.00
C LYS A 65 3.69 17.05 9.16
N PRO A 66 3.06 15.95 9.60
CA PRO A 66 2.16 15.22 8.73
C PRO A 66 0.92 16.07 8.35
N LEU A 67 0.23 15.67 7.29
CA LEU A 67 -1.11 16.16 6.97
C LEU A 67 -2.12 15.68 8.02
N TRP A 68 -1.92 14.45 8.52
CA TRP A 68 -2.68 13.86 9.61
C TRP A 68 -1.84 12.82 10.36
N GLY A 69 -2.10 12.65 11.67
CA GLY A 69 -1.39 11.77 12.59
C GLY A 69 -0.53 12.56 13.57
N SER A 70 -0.09 11.91 14.66
CA SER A 70 0.78 12.57 15.64
C SER A 70 2.14 12.89 15.01
N ALA A 71 2.74 14.04 15.32
CA ALA A 71 4.13 14.32 14.98
C ALA A 71 5.09 13.62 15.95
N ASP A 72 4.69 13.47 17.21
CA ASP A 72 5.47 12.86 18.28
C ASP A 72 4.89 11.48 18.62
N LEU A 73 5.71 10.43 18.46
CA LEU A 73 5.34 9.06 18.79
C LEU A 73 6.19 8.50 19.95
N GLY A 74 6.96 9.36 20.63
CA GLY A 74 7.76 8.97 21.80
C GLY A 74 8.82 7.90 21.52
N ASP A 75 9.32 7.81 20.28
CA ASP A 75 10.42 6.91 19.96
C ASP A 75 11.75 7.69 19.91
N ASP A 76 12.54 7.50 20.96
CA ASP A 76 13.83 8.17 21.11
C ASP A 76 14.94 7.51 20.28
N GLN A 77 14.74 6.25 19.88
CA GLN A 77 15.70 5.51 19.08
C GLN A 77 15.37 5.65 17.59
N ASP A 78 16.38 5.91 16.76
CA ASP A 78 16.21 5.96 15.32
C ASP A 78 16.21 4.54 14.74
N ASP A 79 15.19 4.20 13.95
CA ASP A 79 15.14 2.95 13.19
C ASP A 79 15.57 3.24 11.74
N HIS A 80 16.51 2.48 11.21
CA HIS A 80 17.04 2.67 9.86
C HIS A 80 16.26 1.82 8.86
N LEU A 81 15.38 2.47 8.11
CA LEU A 81 14.40 1.80 7.26
C LEU A 81 14.96 1.50 5.87
N VAL A 82 15.00 0.23 5.49
CA VAL A 82 15.33 -0.24 4.15
C VAL A 82 14.07 -0.21 3.28
N PRO A 83 14.10 0.44 2.10
CA PRO A 83 12.94 0.49 1.20
C PRO A 83 12.81 -0.79 0.37
N TYR A 84 11.58 -1.32 0.27
CA TYR A 84 11.17 -2.36 -0.67
C TYR A 84 10.00 -1.83 -1.51
N TYR A 85 10.21 -1.62 -2.80
CA TYR A 85 9.23 -1.05 -3.73
C TYR A 85 8.42 -2.18 -4.37
N TRP A 86 7.10 -2.12 -4.25
CA TRP A 86 6.21 -3.21 -4.70
C TRP A 86 6.63 -4.58 -4.12
N GLY A 87 7.27 -4.55 -2.95
CA GLY A 87 7.83 -5.70 -2.23
C GLY A 87 9.19 -6.21 -2.73
N TYR A 88 9.90 -5.45 -3.57
CA TYR A 88 11.27 -5.77 -4.02
C TYR A 88 12.27 -4.74 -3.50
N HIS A 89 13.41 -5.22 -3.01
CA HIS A 89 14.56 -4.36 -2.74
C HIS A 89 15.18 -3.90 -4.07
N ARG A 90 16.00 -2.85 -4.00
CA ARG A 90 16.76 -2.28 -5.12
C ARG A 90 17.52 -3.33 -5.93
N ASP A 91 18.09 -4.33 -5.26
CA ASP A 91 18.89 -5.39 -5.89
C ASP A 91 18.03 -6.47 -6.57
N GLY A 92 16.71 -6.34 -6.53
CA GLY A 92 15.76 -7.29 -7.08
C GLY A 92 15.38 -8.43 -6.13
N SER A 93 15.93 -8.47 -4.91
CA SER A 93 15.49 -9.46 -3.92
C SER A 93 14.07 -9.16 -3.42
N ARG A 94 13.30 -10.23 -3.20
CA ARG A 94 11.93 -10.15 -2.69
C ARG A 94 11.93 -9.96 -1.17
N LEU A 95 11.02 -9.15 -0.66
CA LEU A 95 10.80 -9.02 0.79
C LEU A 95 10.45 -10.39 1.40
N GLN A 96 11.22 -10.79 2.40
CA GLN A 96 11.04 -12.08 3.08
C GLN A 96 9.59 -12.23 3.58
N TRP A 97 9.02 -13.43 3.41
CA TRP A 97 7.65 -13.81 3.81
C TRP A 97 6.50 -13.09 3.10
N LEU A 98 6.78 -12.14 2.20
CA LEU A 98 5.71 -11.38 1.54
C LEU A 98 4.82 -12.28 0.68
N ASP A 99 5.40 -13.22 -0.08
CA ASP A 99 4.59 -14.06 -0.97
C ASP A 99 3.72 -15.06 -0.21
N ASP A 100 4.20 -15.61 0.91
CA ASP A 100 3.39 -16.45 1.81
C ASP A 100 2.28 -15.61 2.47
N THR A 101 2.60 -14.38 2.89
CA THR A 101 1.61 -13.46 3.46
C THR A 101 0.51 -13.12 2.45
N LEU A 102 0.88 -12.84 1.20
CA LEU A 102 -0.08 -12.58 0.12
C LEU A 102 -0.93 -13.83 -0.18
N ALA A 103 -0.35 -15.03 -0.13
CA ALA A 103 -1.11 -16.27 -0.29
C ALA A 103 -2.12 -16.46 0.87
N ASP A 104 -1.73 -16.14 2.10
CA ASP A 104 -2.60 -16.31 3.26
C ASP A 104 -3.68 -15.23 3.38
N VAL A 105 -3.39 -13.98 2.97
CA VAL A 105 -4.37 -12.89 3.01
C VAL A 105 -5.23 -12.85 1.75
N ASP A 106 -4.62 -12.84 0.56
CA ASP A 106 -5.35 -12.66 -0.70
C ASP A 106 -5.80 -13.98 -1.34
N GLY A 107 -5.09 -15.08 -1.09
CA GLY A 107 -5.41 -16.39 -1.66
C GLY A 107 -5.23 -16.47 -3.17
N ALA A 108 -6.06 -17.29 -3.81
CA ALA A 108 -6.12 -17.39 -5.26
C ALA A 108 -6.83 -16.16 -5.84
N GLY A 109 -6.08 -15.29 -6.52
CA GLY A 109 -6.64 -14.09 -7.14
C GLY A 109 -5.61 -12.96 -7.30
N PRO A 110 -6.07 -11.74 -7.61
CA PRO A 110 -5.21 -10.57 -7.68
C PRO A 110 -4.58 -10.29 -6.31
N ARG A 111 -3.25 -10.33 -6.24
CA ARG A 111 -2.51 -10.03 -5.01
C ARG A 111 -2.54 -8.53 -4.69
N THR A 112 -2.47 -8.21 -3.41
CA THR A 112 -2.32 -6.84 -2.93
C THR A 112 -0.95 -6.34 -3.36
N GLU A 113 -0.96 -5.20 -4.03
CA GLU A 113 0.24 -4.49 -4.42
C GLU A 113 0.42 -3.33 -3.45
N VAL A 114 1.32 -3.50 -2.49
CA VAL A 114 1.70 -2.42 -1.57
C VAL A 114 2.84 -1.64 -2.22
N ASP A 115 2.65 -0.34 -2.40
CA ASP A 115 3.58 0.46 -3.21
C ASP A 115 5.00 0.50 -2.63
N LEU A 116 5.10 0.63 -1.30
CA LEU A 116 6.38 0.68 -0.61
C LEU A 116 6.25 0.07 0.78
N PHE A 117 7.21 -0.78 1.13
CA PHE A 117 7.52 -1.12 2.51
C PHE A 117 8.78 -0.40 2.95
N LEU A 118 8.79 0.10 4.17
CA LEU A 118 9.97 0.60 4.86
C LEU A 118 10.24 -0.33 6.04
N LEU A 119 11.26 -1.18 5.88
CA LEU A 119 11.61 -2.22 6.85
C LEU A 119 12.78 -1.78 7.72
N GLY A 120 12.54 -1.64 9.01
CA GLY A 120 13.56 -1.45 10.03
C GLY A 120 13.77 -2.69 10.91
N GLU A 121 14.59 -2.53 11.94
CA GLU A 121 14.83 -3.58 12.94
C GLU A 121 13.64 -3.74 13.88
N ARG A 122 12.87 -2.66 14.10
CA ARG A 122 11.75 -2.65 15.04
C ARG A 122 10.42 -2.51 14.33
N ARG A 123 10.39 -1.88 13.16
CA ARG A 123 9.14 -1.56 12.45
C ARG A 123 9.08 -2.06 11.02
N LEU A 124 7.86 -2.35 10.59
CA LEU A 124 7.48 -2.45 9.18
C LEU A 124 6.42 -1.39 8.91
N ILE A 125 6.73 -0.45 8.03
CA ILE A 125 5.76 0.55 7.57
C ILE A 125 5.32 0.17 6.17
N ALA A 126 4.04 -0.15 5.99
CA ALA A 126 3.43 -0.23 4.67
C ALA A 126 2.99 1.17 4.25
N VAL A 127 3.30 1.54 3.01
CA VAL A 127 2.97 2.85 2.44
C VAL A 127 2.11 2.65 1.22
N GLU A 128 0.95 3.30 1.23
CA GLU A 128 0.11 3.51 0.06
C GLU A 128 0.40 4.90 -0.52
N SER A 129 0.76 4.97 -1.80
CA SER A 129 1.04 6.21 -2.50
C SER A 129 -0.16 6.62 -3.36
N LYS A 130 -0.56 7.88 -3.28
CA LYS A 130 -1.68 8.41 -4.08
C LYS A 130 -1.32 9.72 -4.77
N HIS A 131 -1.67 9.80 -6.04
CA HIS A 131 -1.68 11.02 -6.86
C HIS A 131 -3.10 11.40 -7.29
N THR A 132 -4.03 10.43 -7.29
CA THR A 132 -5.43 10.57 -7.71
C THR A 132 -6.42 10.76 -6.54
N SER A 133 -7.71 10.88 -6.86
CA SER A 133 -8.78 11.38 -5.98
C SER A 133 -9.40 10.37 -5.00
N GLY A 134 -8.95 9.11 -4.96
CA GLY A 134 -9.56 8.11 -4.06
C GLY A 134 -8.63 6.96 -3.65
N PHE A 135 -8.98 6.33 -2.53
CA PHE A 135 -8.48 5.01 -2.18
C PHE A 135 -9.25 3.94 -2.98
N GLY A 136 -8.55 2.89 -3.43
CA GLY A 136 -9.12 1.90 -4.34
C GLY A 136 -10.33 1.18 -3.74
N ARG A 137 -11.41 1.09 -4.53
CA ARG A 137 -12.65 0.39 -4.17
C ARG A 137 -12.63 -1.08 -4.59
N CYS A 138 -13.56 -1.85 -4.07
CA CYS A 138 -13.72 -3.25 -4.49
C CYS A 138 -14.24 -3.32 -5.94
N ALA A 139 -13.40 -3.77 -6.87
CA ALA A 139 -13.79 -3.91 -8.28
C ALA A 139 -14.95 -4.90 -8.50
N ARG A 140 -15.05 -5.95 -7.68
CA ARG A 140 -16.18 -6.89 -7.71
C ARG A 140 -17.48 -6.18 -7.38
N TYR A 141 -17.51 -5.37 -6.32
CA TYR A 141 -18.69 -4.58 -5.95
C TYR A 141 -19.07 -3.59 -7.04
N ALA A 142 -18.11 -2.81 -7.56
CA ALA A 142 -18.35 -1.84 -8.62
C ALA A 142 -18.93 -2.48 -9.91
N ALA A 143 -18.58 -3.74 -10.17
CA ALA A 143 -19.07 -4.52 -11.31
C ALA A 143 -20.33 -5.34 -10.99
N GLN A 144 -20.99 -5.15 -9.83
CA GLN A 144 -22.14 -5.95 -9.38
C GLN A 144 -21.87 -7.47 -9.31
N ARG A 145 -20.64 -7.83 -8.96
CA ARG A 145 -20.14 -9.21 -8.78
C ARG A 145 -19.64 -9.47 -7.35
N CYS A 146 -20.08 -8.66 -6.38
CA CYS A 146 -19.77 -8.95 -4.98
C CYS A 146 -20.52 -10.24 -4.58
N PRO A 147 -19.85 -11.32 -4.16
CA PRO A 147 -20.53 -12.58 -3.87
C PRO A 147 -21.52 -12.51 -2.70
N GLU A 148 -21.26 -11.63 -1.74
CA GLU A 148 -22.13 -11.45 -0.58
C GLU A 148 -23.45 -10.73 -0.89
N ILE A 149 -23.46 -9.89 -1.94
CA ILE A 149 -24.60 -9.01 -2.28
C ILE A 149 -25.28 -9.46 -3.58
N HIS A 150 -24.49 -9.93 -4.54
CA HIS A 150 -24.92 -10.31 -5.89
C HIS A 150 -24.54 -11.78 -6.18
N PRO A 151 -25.01 -12.76 -5.38
CA PRO A 151 -24.59 -14.16 -5.51
C PRO A 151 -24.93 -14.77 -6.88
N ALA A 152 -25.97 -14.27 -7.55
CA ALA A 152 -26.36 -14.73 -8.89
C ALA A 152 -25.40 -14.30 -10.02
N ASN A 153 -24.50 -13.35 -9.76
CA ASN A 153 -23.63 -12.73 -10.77
C ASN A 153 -22.16 -13.18 -10.67
N THR A 154 -21.87 -14.23 -9.90
CA THR A 154 -20.50 -14.68 -9.64
C THR A 154 -20.44 -16.19 -9.49
N ASP A 155 -19.38 -16.79 -10.05
CA ASP A 155 -19.08 -18.22 -9.90
C ASP A 155 -18.39 -18.53 -8.57
N ASP A 156 -17.76 -17.52 -7.94
CA ASP A 156 -17.19 -17.60 -6.60
C ASP A 156 -18.28 -17.28 -5.56
N PRO A 157 -18.64 -18.22 -4.68
CA PRO A 157 -19.76 -18.05 -3.75
C PRO A 157 -19.42 -17.18 -2.53
N HIS A 158 -18.14 -16.92 -2.23
CA HIS A 158 -17.76 -16.26 -0.98
C HIS A 158 -16.66 -15.20 -1.15
N CYS A 159 -16.79 -14.11 -0.42
CA CYS A 159 -15.73 -13.12 -0.32
C CYS A 159 -14.74 -13.53 0.77
N ARG A 160 -13.51 -13.88 0.37
CA ARG A 160 -12.41 -14.25 1.28
C ARG A 160 -12.25 -13.32 2.48
N TYR A 161 -12.46 -12.02 2.33
CA TYR A 161 -12.28 -11.05 3.42
C TYR A 161 -13.39 -11.06 4.50
N TRP A 162 -14.38 -11.95 4.34
CA TRP A 162 -15.41 -12.26 5.33
C TRP A 162 -15.31 -13.69 5.86
N GLU A 163 -14.29 -14.45 5.44
CA GLU A 163 -14.02 -15.79 5.93
C GLU A 163 -13.04 -15.77 7.12
N PRO A 164 -13.18 -16.67 8.11
CA PRO A 164 -12.27 -16.73 9.25
C PRO A 164 -10.80 -16.89 8.84
N GLY A 165 -9.91 -16.24 9.59
CA GLY A 165 -8.45 -16.33 9.39
C GLY A 165 -7.80 -14.99 9.07
N PRO A 166 -6.55 -14.97 8.57
CA PRO A 166 -5.75 -13.74 8.38
C PRO A 166 -6.37 -12.73 7.41
N ALA A 167 -7.26 -13.17 6.53
CA ALA A 167 -7.92 -12.32 5.53
C ALA A 167 -9.15 -11.57 6.08
N LEU A 168 -9.67 -11.93 7.25
CA LEU A 168 -10.92 -11.40 7.77
C LEU A 168 -10.78 -9.90 8.11
N PHE A 169 -11.56 -9.03 7.45
CA PHE A 169 -11.48 -7.58 7.69
C PHE A 169 -11.73 -7.21 9.15
N THR A 170 -12.66 -7.90 9.82
CA THR A 170 -13.01 -7.61 11.22
C THR A 170 -11.93 -7.98 12.23
N ASN A 171 -10.81 -8.57 11.80
CA ASN A 171 -9.65 -8.76 12.68
C ASN A 171 -8.96 -7.45 13.06
N LEU A 172 -9.01 -6.44 12.17
CA LEU A 172 -8.31 -5.16 12.35
C LEU A 172 -9.21 -3.95 12.11
N LEU A 173 -10.44 -4.15 11.63
CA LEU A 173 -11.35 -3.07 11.23
C LEU A 173 -12.78 -3.26 11.70
N GLN A 174 -13.38 -2.19 12.23
CA GLN A 174 -14.80 -2.03 12.48
C GLN A 174 -15.55 -1.69 11.16
N VAL A 175 -15.71 -2.69 10.30
CA VAL A 175 -16.44 -2.59 9.01
C VAL A 175 -17.92 -2.99 9.10
N GLY A 176 -18.39 -3.33 10.30
CA GLY A 176 -19.75 -3.81 10.54
C GLY A 176 -19.91 -5.30 10.22
N SER A 177 -21.16 -5.74 10.11
CA SER A 177 -21.52 -7.14 9.83
C SER A 177 -21.19 -7.54 8.39
N ARG A 178 -21.05 -8.86 8.17
CA ARG A 178 -20.95 -9.45 6.83
C ARG A 178 -22.14 -8.99 5.97
N PRO A 179 -21.91 -8.48 4.75
CA PRO A 179 -22.96 -8.07 3.84
C PRO A 179 -23.88 -9.23 3.47
N THR A 180 -25.11 -8.88 3.11
CA THR A 180 -26.11 -9.79 2.55
C THR A 180 -26.67 -9.22 1.25
N SER A 181 -27.49 -9.99 0.53
CA SER A 181 -28.20 -9.52 -0.66
C SER A 181 -29.11 -8.31 -0.43
N GLU A 182 -29.47 -8.03 0.83
CA GLU A 182 -30.30 -6.89 1.23
C GLU A 182 -29.47 -5.65 1.60
N SER A 183 -28.14 -5.74 1.60
CA SER A 183 -27.25 -4.63 1.98
C SER A 183 -27.17 -3.57 0.88
N GLU A 184 -27.47 -2.30 1.20
CA GLU A 184 -27.47 -1.20 0.22
C GLU A 184 -26.05 -0.74 -0.20
N VAL A 185 -25.16 -0.49 0.77
CA VAL A 185 -23.74 -0.14 0.54
C VAL A 185 -22.91 -0.58 1.75
N VAL A 186 -21.73 -1.15 1.51
CA VAL A 186 -20.90 -1.75 2.57
C VAL A 186 -19.57 -1.01 2.74
N PRO A 187 -19.15 -0.68 3.98
CA PRO A 187 -17.89 0.03 4.24
C PRO A 187 -16.65 -0.67 3.66
N CYS A 188 -16.67 -2.01 3.62
CA CYS A 188 -15.58 -2.80 3.06
C CYS A 188 -15.32 -2.52 1.56
N ASN A 189 -16.30 -2.02 0.81
CA ASN A 189 -16.10 -1.59 -0.58
C ASN A 189 -15.30 -0.28 -0.66
N VAL A 190 -15.62 0.70 0.20
CA VAL A 190 -15.00 2.03 0.17
C VAL A 190 -13.54 1.96 0.58
N HIS A 191 -13.23 1.10 1.56
CA HIS A 191 -11.89 0.98 2.14
C HIS A 191 -11.09 -0.20 1.63
N TYR A 192 -11.56 -0.86 0.57
CA TYR A 192 -11.05 -2.16 0.14
C TYR A 192 -9.53 -2.21 0.00
N GLN A 193 -8.92 -1.24 -0.71
CA GLN A 193 -7.48 -1.24 -0.91
C GLN A 193 -6.71 -1.03 0.40
N LEU A 194 -7.09 -0.02 1.20
CA LEU A 194 -6.42 0.25 2.48
C LEU A 194 -6.58 -0.91 3.48
N ALA A 195 -7.75 -1.55 3.51
CA ALA A 195 -8.02 -2.70 4.35
C ALA A 195 -7.12 -3.90 3.99
N ARG A 196 -6.91 -4.14 2.69
CA ARG A 196 -5.98 -5.18 2.23
C ARG A 196 -4.53 -4.85 2.57
N THR A 197 -4.11 -3.61 2.35
CA THR A 197 -2.77 -3.14 2.74
C THR A 197 -2.54 -3.28 4.24
N LEU A 198 -3.55 -2.97 5.06
CA LEU A 198 -3.53 -3.15 6.51
C LEU A 198 -3.37 -4.63 6.91
N LEU A 199 -4.18 -5.53 6.35
CA LEU A 199 -4.10 -6.97 6.64
C LEU A 199 -2.75 -7.56 6.21
N VAL A 200 -2.31 -7.29 4.98
CA VAL A 200 -1.02 -7.77 4.46
C VAL A 200 0.14 -7.22 5.29
N GLY A 201 0.13 -5.92 5.57
CA GLY A 201 1.19 -5.28 6.34
C GLY A 201 1.26 -5.79 7.78
N SER A 202 0.11 -5.94 8.45
CA SER A 202 0.03 -6.45 9.82
C SER A 202 0.51 -7.90 9.91
N GLU A 203 0.03 -8.78 9.03
CA GLU A 203 0.45 -10.19 9.01
C GLU A 203 1.93 -10.34 8.65
N LEU A 204 2.44 -9.54 7.72
CA LEU A 204 3.86 -9.54 7.37
C LEU A 204 4.73 -9.04 8.53
N ALA A 205 4.32 -7.97 9.20
CA ALA A 205 5.02 -7.45 10.38
C ALA A 205 5.06 -8.51 11.49
N ARG A 206 3.94 -9.22 11.71
CA ARG A 206 3.87 -10.33 12.68
C ARG A 206 4.89 -11.43 12.35
N ARG A 207 4.99 -11.85 11.09
CA ARG A 207 5.97 -12.87 10.64
C ARG A 207 7.41 -12.42 10.79
N LEU A 208 7.68 -11.15 10.51
CA LEU A 208 9.00 -10.55 10.66
C LEU A 208 9.36 -10.26 12.13
N GLY A 209 8.38 -10.28 13.05
CA GLY A 209 8.58 -9.85 14.43
C GLY A 209 8.83 -8.35 14.52
N ARG A 210 7.99 -7.55 13.86
CA ARG A 210 8.06 -6.08 13.79
C ARG A 210 6.75 -5.46 14.24
N GLN A 211 6.81 -4.22 14.72
CA GLN A 211 5.62 -3.39 14.89
C GLN A 211 5.15 -2.86 13.54
N PHE A 212 3.84 -2.91 13.30
CA PHE A 212 3.25 -2.47 12.05
C PHE A 212 2.83 -0.99 12.08
N ALA A 213 2.98 -0.30 10.95
CA ALA A 213 2.36 1.00 10.71
C ALA A 213 1.87 1.11 9.25
N LEU A 214 0.75 1.79 9.03
CA LEU A 214 0.22 2.10 7.71
C LEU A 214 0.28 3.60 7.45
N TRP A 215 1.06 4.01 6.46
CA TRP A 215 1.18 5.41 6.05
C TRP A 215 0.61 5.63 4.65
N VAL A 216 0.20 6.87 4.38
CA VAL A 216 -0.16 7.31 3.03
C VAL A 216 0.73 8.46 2.61
N PHE A 217 1.29 8.35 1.40
CA PHE A 217 2.05 9.41 0.76
C PHE A 217 1.22 10.03 -0.36
N LEU A 218 0.96 11.32 -0.28
CA LEU A 218 0.14 12.02 -1.29
C LEU A 218 0.58 13.47 -1.50
N PRO A 219 0.24 14.13 -2.62
CA PRO A 219 0.49 15.56 -2.76
C PRO A 219 -0.39 16.35 -1.80
N ARG A 220 0.15 17.42 -1.20
CA ARG A 220 -0.61 18.29 -0.28
C ARG A 220 -1.90 18.82 -0.89
N LYS A 221 -1.88 19.15 -2.18
CA LYS A 221 -3.06 19.64 -2.93
C LYS A 221 -4.18 18.60 -3.05
N GLY A 222 -3.84 17.30 -3.01
CA GLY A 222 -4.81 16.20 -3.09
C GLY A 222 -5.46 15.85 -1.74
N TRP A 223 -4.87 16.31 -0.63
CA TRP A 223 -5.29 15.90 0.73
C TRP A 223 -6.77 16.15 1.00
N ARG A 224 -7.28 17.35 0.70
CA ARG A 224 -8.66 17.74 1.01
C ARG A 224 -9.71 16.79 0.40
N ALA A 225 -9.40 16.17 -0.75
CA ALA A 225 -10.32 15.22 -1.39
C ALA A 225 -10.27 13.82 -0.75
N LEU A 226 -9.13 13.43 -0.19
CA LEU A 226 -8.88 12.11 0.39
C LEU A 226 -9.14 12.08 1.91
N GLU A 227 -9.04 13.24 2.58
CA GLU A 227 -9.14 13.38 4.03
C GLU A 227 -10.41 12.73 4.61
N PRO A 228 -11.63 12.94 4.07
CA PRO A 228 -12.81 12.28 4.64
C PRO A 228 -12.74 10.75 4.60
N ALA A 229 -12.26 10.18 3.50
CA ALA A 229 -12.11 8.74 3.34
C ALA A 229 -11.01 8.18 4.26
N TRP A 230 -9.90 8.91 4.41
CA TRP A 230 -8.85 8.56 5.36
C TRP A 230 -9.37 8.59 6.81
N LEU A 231 -10.06 9.65 7.21
CA LEU A 231 -10.60 9.80 8.56
C LEU A 231 -11.64 8.72 8.89
N ASP A 232 -12.52 8.37 7.94
CA ASP A 232 -13.46 7.25 8.13
C ASP A 232 -12.72 5.91 8.20
N PHE A 233 -11.63 5.72 7.44
CA PHE A 233 -10.83 4.50 7.53
C PHE A 233 -10.13 4.36 8.89
N VAL A 234 -9.39 5.39 9.33
CA VAL A 234 -8.64 5.33 10.60
C VAL A 234 -9.56 5.21 11.80
N ALA A 235 -10.77 5.79 11.76
CA ALA A 235 -11.75 5.64 12.83
C ALA A 235 -12.29 4.21 12.98
N ARG A 236 -12.05 3.34 11.98
CA ARG A 236 -12.44 1.93 12.00
C ARG A 236 -11.31 1.01 12.44
N VAL A 237 -10.07 1.46 12.53
CA VAL A 237 -8.95 0.59 12.92
C VAL A 237 -9.07 0.23 14.39
N ASP A 238 -9.11 -1.08 14.68
CA ASP A 238 -9.35 -1.62 16.03
C ASP A 238 -8.05 -1.87 16.82
N ASP A 239 -6.90 -1.77 16.16
CA ASP A 239 -5.59 -1.89 16.78
C ASP A 239 -5.07 -0.50 17.20
N ASP A 240 -5.13 -0.22 18.50
CA ASP A 240 -4.66 1.04 19.11
C ASP A 240 -3.21 1.39 18.75
N LEU A 241 -2.32 0.39 18.69
CA LEU A 241 -0.91 0.63 18.38
C LEU A 241 -0.74 0.95 16.90
N ALA A 242 -1.37 0.17 16.02
CA ALA A 242 -1.35 0.46 14.59
C ALA A 242 -1.93 1.86 14.31
N TRP A 243 -3.08 2.19 14.90
CA TRP A 243 -3.77 3.48 14.76
C TRP A 243 -2.87 4.66 15.13
N ARG A 244 -2.20 4.59 16.30
CA ARG A 244 -1.29 5.66 16.76
C ARG A 244 -0.17 5.94 15.76
N TRP A 245 0.27 4.91 15.07
CA TRP A 245 1.38 4.99 14.11
C TRP A 245 0.94 5.33 12.68
N MET A 246 -0.36 5.45 12.41
CA MET A 246 -0.84 5.84 11.08
C MET A 246 -0.55 7.31 10.79
N ARG A 247 -0.14 7.60 9.54
CA ARG A 247 0.18 8.97 9.12
C ARG A 247 -0.22 9.21 7.66
N ALA A 248 -0.63 10.43 7.38
CA ALA A 248 -0.70 10.96 6.02
C ALA A 248 0.43 11.99 5.84
N ILE A 249 1.36 11.73 4.93
CA ILE A 249 2.54 12.59 4.72
C ILE A 249 2.50 13.17 3.31
N ALA A 250 2.73 14.49 3.22
CA ALA A 250 2.78 15.16 1.94
C ALA A 250 4.08 14.82 1.20
N TRP A 251 4.00 14.52 -0.10
CA TRP A 251 5.17 14.29 -0.95
C TRP A 251 6.18 15.43 -0.86
N GLU A 252 5.70 16.67 -0.79
CA GLU A 252 6.54 17.87 -0.69
C GLU A 252 7.43 17.86 0.57
N GLN A 253 6.99 17.22 1.65
CA GLN A 253 7.75 17.13 2.89
C GLN A 253 8.81 16.05 2.81
N ILE A 254 8.47 14.91 2.22
CA ILE A 254 9.46 13.87 1.95
C ILE A 254 10.53 14.43 1.00
N ARG A 255 10.15 15.25 0.02
CA ARG A 255 11.10 15.92 -0.89
C ARG A 255 12.11 16.81 -0.16
N SER A 256 11.73 17.43 0.96
CA SER A 256 12.62 18.27 1.76
C SER A 256 13.67 17.50 2.57
N LEU A 257 13.53 16.17 2.68
CA LEU A 257 14.59 15.36 3.26
C LEU A 257 15.84 15.38 2.34
N PRO A 258 17.05 15.42 2.92
CA PRO A 258 18.28 15.44 2.13
C PRO A 258 18.36 14.20 1.23
N ALA A 259 18.73 14.40 -0.03
CA ALA A 259 19.20 13.30 -0.86
C ALA A 259 20.55 12.80 -0.32
N ARG A 260 20.81 11.50 -0.48
CA ARG A 260 22.03 10.83 -0.05
C ARG A 260 22.76 10.25 -1.25
#